data_AF-A0A938A269-F1
#
_entry.id   AF-A0A938A269-F1
#
_cell.length_a   1.000
_cell.length_b   1.000
_cell.length_c   1.000
_cell.angle_alpha   90.00
_cell.angle_beta   90.00
_cell.angle_gamma   90.00
#
_symmetry.space_group_name_H-M   'P 1'
#
loop_
_entity.id
_entity.type
_entity.pdbx_description
1 polymer ?
#
loop_
_entity_poly.entity_id
_entity_poly.type
_entity_poly.pdbx_seq_one_letter_code
_entity_poly.pdbx_strand_id
1 'polypeptide(L)'
;MVRPGTGYHLLGPTIENQAIAPDLAFLEIEDGLRPRDDVHIDRQITRARAFADWVKTEERRGTERPHQDLASYAGVEPPPRVAMYRNNADEILHGLPEGTVVFVPNPDLTRHGMFGELVAADAPRVRFSGAAYRDNFIYLGRRLRNVKFLPMRKLDPAFFDPMRKRNWTFEYAARETDLLYRQYYGDFEILRQKVMTEIEVTRQRVSGTDLNIIGTLTNLIDQTLARVERGDHQYPTIQDVVFMHPEPQGPVLHADIGSP
;
A
#
# COMPACT_ATOMS: atom_id res chain seq x y z
N MET A 1 -2.17 -0.32 -4.13
CA MET A 1 -2.49 -1.64 -3.55
C MET A 1 -1.53 -2.68 -4.09
N VAL A 2 -1.04 -3.59 -3.24
CA VAL A 2 -0.25 -4.76 -3.64
C VAL A 2 -0.92 -6.03 -3.13
N ARG A 3 -1.25 -6.95 -4.03
CA ARG A 3 -1.84 -8.24 -3.71
C ARG A 3 -0.74 -9.23 -3.29
N PRO A 4 -0.84 -9.86 -2.11
CA PRO A 4 0.21 -10.74 -1.59
C PRO A 4 0.12 -12.14 -2.20
N GLY A 5 0.52 -12.23 -3.46
CA GLY A 5 0.51 -13.47 -4.23
C GLY A 5 -0.86 -13.90 -4.73
N THR A 6 -0.85 -14.81 -5.70
CA THR A 6 -2.08 -15.43 -6.22
C THR A 6 -2.78 -16.19 -5.10
N GLY A 7 -4.07 -15.95 -4.90
CA GLY A 7 -4.82 -16.59 -3.81
C GLY A 7 -4.38 -16.18 -2.40
N TYR A 8 -3.63 -15.07 -2.24
CA TYR A 8 -3.23 -14.51 -0.95
C TYR A 8 -2.29 -15.39 -0.11
N HIS A 9 -1.61 -16.36 -0.73
CA HIS A 9 -0.72 -17.27 -0.02
C HIS A 9 0.52 -16.59 0.60
N LEU A 10 0.88 -15.38 0.16
CA LEU A 10 1.98 -14.61 0.77
C LEU A 10 1.52 -13.67 1.88
N LEU A 11 0.22 -13.61 2.20
CA LEU A 11 -0.31 -12.62 3.15
C LEU A 11 0.33 -12.76 4.54
N GLY A 12 0.39 -13.99 5.07
CA GLY A 12 1.03 -14.27 6.37
C GLY A 12 2.51 -13.84 6.38
N PRO A 13 3.34 -14.38 5.48
CA PRO A 13 4.75 -13.98 5.38
C PRO A 13 4.96 -12.48 5.16
N THR A 14 4.12 -11.83 4.34
CA THR A 14 4.19 -10.38 4.11
C THR A 14 3.91 -9.59 5.38
N ILE A 15 2.94 -10.01 6.19
CA ILE A 15 2.62 -9.37 7.48
C ILE A 15 3.77 -9.59 8.48
N GLU A 16 4.24 -10.83 8.61
CA GLU A 16 5.29 -11.22 9.55
C GLU A 16 6.61 -10.50 9.26
N ASN A 17 6.96 -10.36 7.98
CA ASN A 17 8.22 -9.75 7.55
C ASN A 17 8.09 -8.27 7.21
N GLN A 18 6.88 -7.70 7.32
CA GLN A 18 6.59 -6.31 6.96
C GLN A 18 7.14 -5.95 5.57
N ALA A 19 6.94 -6.85 4.60
CA ALA A 19 7.56 -6.76 3.28
C ALA A 19 6.64 -7.29 2.19
N ILE A 20 6.61 -6.58 1.06
CA ILE A 20 5.88 -7.03 -0.13
C ILE A 20 6.82 -7.74 -1.10
N ALA A 21 6.35 -8.80 -1.73
CA ALA A 21 7.11 -9.57 -2.71
C ALA A 21 6.26 -9.85 -3.96
N PRO A 22 6.89 -9.93 -5.15
CA PRO A 22 6.23 -10.52 -6.30
C PRO A 22 5.93 -12.00 -6.05
N ASP A 23 4.91 -12.55 -6.73
CA ASP A 23 4.58 -13.98 -6.70
C ASP A 23 5.56 -14.82 -7.54
N LEU A 24 6.84 -14.72 -7.20
CA LEU A 24 7.97 -15.36 -7.86
C LEU A 24 8.95 -15.82 -6.77
N ALA A 25 8.99 -17.13 -6.55
CA ALA A 25 9.94 -17.74 -5.64
C ALA A 25 11.33 -17.82 -6.28
N PHE A 26 12.36 -17.88 -5.44
CA PHE A 26 13.76 -18.03 -5.81
C PHE A 26 14.23 -16.91 -6.74
N LEU A 27 13.83 -15.66 -6.48
CA LEU A 27 14.48 -14.54 -7.16
C LEU A 27 15.85 -14.27 -6.51
N GLU A 28 16.86 -14.20 -7.35
CA GLU A 28 18.27 -13.94 -7.04
C GLU A 28 18.65 -12.60 -7.70
N ILE A 29 18.01 -11.52 -7.25
CA ILE A 29 18.29 -10.16 -7.72
C ILE A 29 19.01 -9.41 -6.61
N GLU A 30 20.17 -8.83 -6.92
CA GLU A 30 20.95 -8.01 -5.98
C GLU A 30 20.16 -6.79 -5.51
N ASP A 31 20.45 -6.33 -4.29
CA ASP A 31 19.85 -5.12 -3.72
C ASP A 31 20.16 -3.92 -4.62
N GLY A 32 19.17 -3.04 -4.85
CA GLY A 32 19.30 -1.92 -5.79
C GLY A 32 19.33 -2.27 -7.28
N LEU A 33 19.56 -3.53 -7.66
CA LEU A 33 19.46 -3.93 -9.06
C LEU A 33 17.99 -4.01 -9.49
N ARG A 34 17.65 -3.40 -10.63
CA ARG A 34 16.33 -3.54 -11.23
C ARG A 34 16.18 -4.96 -11.79
N PRO A 35 15.10 -5.68 -11.47
CA PRO A 35 14.82 -6.98 -12.07
C PRO A 35 14.84 -6.98 -13.60
N ARG A 36 14.44 -5.88 -14.26
CA ARG A 36 14.47 -5.78 -15.72
C ARG A 36 15.88 -5.73 -16.33
N ASP A 37 16.88 -5.33 -15.54
CA ASP A 37 18.28 -5.17 -15.96
C ASP A 37 19.11 -6.44 -15.69
N ASP A 38 18.55 -7.39 -14.93
CA ASP A 38 19.18 -8.70 -14.68
C ASP A 38 19.10 -9.59 -15.94
N VAL A 39 20.28 -9.99 -16.44
CA VAL A 39 20.43 -10.81 -17.66
C VAL A 39 19.80 -12.21 -17.57
N HIS A 40 19.46 -12.66 -16.37
CA HIS A 40 18.89 -13.96 -16.10
C HIS A 40 17.43 -13.89 -15.60
N ILE A 41 16.82 -12.71 -15.54
CA ILE A 41 15.46 -12.53 -14.99
C ILE A 41 14.43 -13.47 -15.62
N ASP A 42 14.49 -13.68 -16.95
CA ASP A 42 13.54 -14.57 -17.62
C ASP A 42 13.72 -16.03 -17.21
N ARG A 43 14.97 -16.48 -17.02
CA ARG A 43 15.26 -17.83 -16.52
C ARG A 43 14.78 -17.97 -15.08
N GLN A 44 14.98 -16.94 -14.26
CA GLN A 44 14.52 -16.93 -12.86
C GLN A 44 12.99 -16.99 -12.80
N ILE A 45 12.28 -16.25 -13.67
CA ILE A 45 10.83 -16.32 -13.81
C ILE A 45 10.39 -17.71 -14.27
N THR A 46 11.01 -18.27 -15.30
CA THR A 46 10.70 -19.63 -15.78
C THR A 46 10.86 -20.67 -14.67
N ARG A 47 11.95 -20.60 -13.90
CA ARG A 47 12.18 -21.44 -12.71
C ARG A 47 11.05 -21.25 -11.69
N ALA A 48 10.78 -20.01 -11.29
CA ALA A 48 9.74 -19.69 -10.32
C ALA A 48 8.36 -20.23 -10.76
N ARG A 49 8.04 -20.15 -12.06
CA ARG A 49 6.81 -20.67 -12.64
C ARG A 49 6.76 -22.19 -12.66
N ALA A 50 7.84 -22.87 -13.03
CA ALA A 50 7.94 -24.32 -12.98
C ALA A 50 7.67 -24.84 -11.56
N PHE A 51 8.28 -24.23 -10.54
CA PHE A 51 8.01 -24.53 -9.14
C PHE A 51 6.56 -24.23 -8.73
N ALA A 52 6.04 -23.07 -9.11
CA ALA A 52 4.68 -22.67 -8.81
C ALA A 52 3.63 -23.63 -9.40
N ASP A 53 3.87 -24.18 -10.60
CA ASP A 53 2.97 -25.09 -11.28
C ASP A 53 3.14 -26.55 -10.83
N TRP A 54 4.35 -26.96 -10.43
CA TRP A 54 4.61 -28.27 -9.81
C TRP A 54 3.81 -28.46 -8.52
N VAL A 55 3.72 -27.44 -7.66
CA VAL A 55 3.03 -27.58 -6.36
C VAL A 55 1.50 -27.54 -6.47
N LYS A 56 0.95 -26.95 -7.54
CA LYS A 56 -0.50 -26.74 -7.72
C LYS A 56 -1.33 -28.00 -7.91
N THR A 57 -0.72 -29.13 -8.28
CA THR A 57 -1.45 -30.36 -8.59
C THR A 57 -0.95 -31.48 -7.69
N GLU A 58 -1.84 -32.11 -6.92
CA GLU A 58 -1.49 -33.25 -6.07
C GLU A 58 -0.88 -34.40 -6.90
N GLU A 59 -1.37 -34.63 -8.12
CA GLU A 59 -0.79 -35.58 -9.09
C GLU A 59 0.65 -35.25 -9.49
N ARG A 60 1.05 -33.97 -9.53
CA ARG A 60 2.42 -33.57 -9.94
C ARG A 60 3.41 -33.51 -8.79
N ARG A 61 2.98 -33.57 -7.53
CA ARG A 61 3.94 -33.80 -6.42
C ARG A 61 4.59 -35.19 -6.51
N GLY A 62 4.01 -36.11 -7.28
CA GLY A 62 4.63 -37.38 -7.68
C GLY A 62 5.49 -37.30 -8.96
N THR A 63 5.49 -36.17 -9.67
CA THR A 63 6.38 -35.93 -10.82
C THR A 63 7.70 -35.31 -10.38
N GLU A 64 8.70 -35.43 -11.24
CA GLU A 64 10.05 -34.93 -10.98
C GLU A 64 10.00 -33.43 -10.58
N ARG A 65 10.62 -33.15 -9.43
CA ARG A 65 10.71 -31.79 -8.90
C ARG A 65 11.53 -30.93 -9.87
N PRO A 66 11.12 -29.70 -10.19
CA PRO A 66 11.90 -28.80 -11.03
C PRO A 66 13.31 -28.58 -10.46
N HIS A 67 14.31 -28.48 -11.35
CA HIS A 67 15.68 -28.21 -10.96
C HIS A 67 15.79 -26.83 -10.29
N GLN A 68 16.58 -26.73 -9.23
CA GLN A 68 16.85 -25.44 -8.58
C GLN A 68 17.88 -24.62 -9.36
N ASP A 69 18.77 -25.27 -10.10
CA ASP A 69 19.81 -24.63 -10.89
C ASP A 69 19.20 -23.80 -12.03
N LEU A 70 19.66 -22.55 -12.13
CA LEU A 70 19.23 -21.62 -13.16
C LEU A 70 19.73 -22.02 -14.56
N ALA A 71 20.85 -22.74 -14.64
CA ALA A 71 21.41 -23.21 -15.90
C ALA A 71 20.49 -24.22 -16.61
N SER A 72 19.71 -25.01 -15.85
CA SER A 72 18.70 -25.94 -16.40
C SER A 72 17.58 -25.24 -17.18
N TYR A 73 17.44 -23.93 -17.03
CA TYR A 73 16.44 -23.10 -17.73
C TYR A 73 17.04 -22.30 -18.88
N ALA A 74 18.32 -22.49 -19.21
CA ALA A 74 18.93 -21.89 -20.38
C ALA A 74 18.33 -22.49 -21.67
N GLY A 75 17.76 -21.64 -22.53
CA GLY A 75 17.12 -22.08 -23.79
C GLY A 75 15.73 -22.70 -23.63
N VAL A 76 15.20 -22.80 -22.41
CA VAL A 76 13.80 -23.20 -22.18
C VAL A 76 12.88 -22.05 -22.60
N GLU A 77 11.83 -22.37 -23.34
CA GLU A 77 10.84 -21.40 -23.78
C GLU A 77 10.21 -20.70 -22.56
N PRO A 78 10.21 -19.35 -22.51
CA PRO A 78 9.61 -18.62 -21.40
C PRO A 78 8.11 -18.91 -21.29
N PRO A 79 7.56 -18.95 -20.06
CA PRO A 79 6.14 -19.17 -19.86
C PRO A 79 5.31 -18.03 -20.49
N PRO A 80 4.04 -18.30 -20.82
CA PRO A 80 3.12 -17.24 -21.22
C PRO A 80 3.12 -16.10 -20.21
N ARG A 81 3.11 -14.85 -20.71
CA ARG A 81 3.11 -13.62 -19.89
C ARG A 81 4.40 -13.39 -19.07
N VAL A 82 5.55 -13.93 -19.48
CA VAL A 82 6.85 -13.64 -18.85
C VAL A 82 7.09 -12.14 -18.64
N ALA A 83 6.76 -11.31 -19.65
CA ALA A 83 6.89 -9.86 -19.55
C ALA A 83 6.04 -9.25 -18.41
N MET A 84 4.86 -9.80 -18.16
CA MET A 84 3.97 -9.35 -17.08
C MET A 84 4.56 -9.68 -15.71
N TYR A 85 5.17 -10.86 -15.55
CA TYR A 85 5.89 -11.23 -14.33
C TYR A 85 7.14 -10.37 -14.12
N ARG A 86 7.88 -10.10 -15.18
CA ARG A 86 9.07 -9.23 -15.17
C ARG A 86 8.71 -7.82 -14.72
N ASN A 87 7.66 -7.24 -15.32
CA ASN A 87 7.18 -5.90 -14.98
C ASN A 87 6.69 -5.84 -13.52
N ASN A 88 5.97 -6.85 -13.05
CA ASN A 88 5.53 -6.92 -11.66
C ASN A 88 6.70 -7.05 -10.66
N ALA A 89 7.68 -7.89 -10.97
CA ALA A 89 8.89 -8.01 -10.16
C ALA A 89 9.64 -6.68 -10.10
N ASP A 90 9.81 -6.02 -11.25
CA ASP A 90 10.45 -4.73 -11.34
C ASP A 90 9.70 -3.66 -10.54
N GLU A 91 8.38 -3.54 -10.73
CA GLU A 91 7.54 -2.57 -10.03
C GLU A 91 7.66 -2.72 -8.50
N ILE A 92 7.46 -3.93 -7.97
CA ILE A 92 7.48 -4.20 -6.53
C ILE A 92 8.89 -4.01 -5.94
N LEU A 93 9.91 -4.56 -6.58
CA LEU A 93 11.27 -4.60 -6.02
C LEU A 93 12.10 -3.34 -6.27
N HIS A 94 11.70 -2.49 -7.22
CA HIS A 94 12.46 -1.29 -7.57
C HIS A 94 11.63 -0.13 -8.15
N GLY A 95 10.64 -0.39 -8.99
CA GLY A 95 9.97 0.62 -9.81
C GLY A 95 9.13 1.63 -9.01
N LEU A 96 8.57 1.22 -7.88
CA LEU A 96 7.85 2.12 -6.99
C LEU A 96 8.81 3.05 -6.21
N PRO A 97 8.58 4.38 -6.15
CA PRO A 97 9.42 5.29 -5.38
C PRO A 97 9.48 4.97 -3.88
N GLU A 98 10.54 5.42 -3.20
CA GLU A 98 10.55 5.48 -1.74
C GLU A 98 9.37 6.32 -1.22
N GLY A 99 8.79 5.92 -0.08
CA GLY A 99 7.69 6.65 0.54
C GLY A 99 6.32 6.36 -0.10
N THR A 100 6.27 5.55 -1.16
CA THR A 100 4.99 5.08 -1.72
C THR A 100 4.19 4.36 -0.64
N VAL A 101 2.98 4.84 -0.37
CA VAL A 101 2.05 4.19 0.57
C VAL A 101 1.45 2.96 -0.09
N VAL A 102 1.76 1.81 0.47
CA VAL A 102 1.28 0.51 0.02
C VAL A 102 0.17 0.03 0.95
N PHE A 103 -0.94 -0.39 0.33
CA PHE A 103 -1.98 -1.16 0.99
C PHE A 103 -1.95 -2.61 0.51
N VAL A 104 -1.82 -3.54 1.46
CA VAL A 104 -1.91 -4.99 1.27
C VAL A 104 -3.23 -5.47 1.89
N PRO A 105 -4.23 -5.81 1.06
CA PRO A 105 -5.55 -6.18 1.56
C PRO A 105 -5.55 -7.61 2.13
N ASN A 106 -6.41 -7.83 3.11
CA ASN A 106 -6.81 -9.17 3.54
C ASN A 106 -8.00 -9.64 2.69
N PRO A 107 -8.01 -10.89 2.18
CA PRO A 107 -9.18 -11.40 1.46
C PRO A 107 -10.42 -11.52 2.36
N ASP A 108 -10.23 -11.58 3.68
CA ASP A 108 -11.28 -11.61 4.69
C ASP A 108 -11.56 -10.21 5.24
N LEU A 109 -12.76 -9.68 4.99
CA LEU A 109 -13.19 -8.34 5.42
C LEU A 109 -13.30 -8.18 6.94
N THR A 110 -13.33 -9.29 7.69
CA THR A 110 -13.36 -9.27 9.16
C THR A 110 -11.97 -9.09 9.77
N ARG A 111 -10.91 -9.30 8.97
CA ARG A 111 -9.51 -9.20 9.40
C ARG A 111 -8.91 -7.83 9.08
N HIS A 112 -7.64 -7.66 9.43
CA HIS A 112 -6.89 -6.44 9.17
C HIS A 112 -6.15 -6.53 7.83
N GLY A 113 -6.19 -5.45 7.07
CA GLY A 113 -5.23 -5.17 6.01
C GLY A 113 -3.98 -4.49 6.56
N MET A 114 -2.89 -4.54 5.82
CA MET A 114 -1.62 -3.94 6.19
C MET A 114 -1.36 -2.70 5.32
N PHE A 115 -0.91 -1.62 5.94
CA PHE A 115 -0.47 -0.40 5.29
C PHE A 115 0.98 -0.13 5.67
N GLY A 116 1.76 0.47 4.77
CA GLY A 116 3.11 0.89 5.09
C GLY A 116 3.74 1.67 3.94
N GLU A 117 4.83 2.37 4.24
CA GLU A 117 5.63 3.08 3.22
C GLU A 117 6.75 2.19 2.70
N LEU A 118 6.95 2.20 1.38
CA LEU A 118 8.09 1.52 0.79
C LEU A 118 9.41 2.19 1.20
N VAL A 119 10.37 1.37 1.64
CA VAL A 119 11.77 1.81 1.80
C VAL A 119 12.41 2.08 0.43
N ALA A 120 13.59 2.71 0.39
CA ALA A 120 14.31 2.98 -0.85
C ALA A 120 14.54 1.71 -1.72
N ALA A 121 14.66 1.87 -3.03
CA ALA A 121 14.81 0.75 -3.97
C ALA A 121 16.16 0.01 -3.85
N ASP A 122 17.17 0.71 -3.32
CA ASP A 122 18.51 0.22 -3.00
C ASP A 122 18.66 -0.28 -1.56
N ALA A 123 17.61 -0.15 -0.73
CA ALA A 123 17.63 -0.68 0.62
C ALA A 123 17.69 -2.22 0.60
N PRO A 124 18.31 -2.85 1.62
CA PRO A 124 18.43 -4.30 1.69
C PRO A 124 17.08 -5.01 1.60
N ARG A 125 16.96 -5.95 0.66
CA ARG A 125 15.76 -6.77 0.49
C ARG A 125 15.69 -7.86 1.54
N VAL A 126 14.47 -8.31 1.83
CA VAL A 126 14.23 -9.41 2.78
C VAL A 126 13.96 -10.68 2.01
N ARG A 127 14.56 -11.78 2.48
CA ARG A 127 14.20 -13.12 2.05
C ARG A 127 13.32 -13.76 3.10
N PHE A 128 12.18 -14.30 2.69
CA PHE A 128 11.27 -14.98 3.59
C PHE A 128 10.61 -16.19 2.93
N SER A 129 10.24 -17.16 3.75
CA SER A 129 9.50 -18.35 3.30
C SER A 129 8.06 -18.01 2.90
N GLY A 130 7.53 -18.72 1.92
CA GLY A 130 6.09 -18.71 1.62
C GLY A 130 5.26 -19.36 2.72
N ALA A 131 3.97 -19.57 2.46
CA ALA A 131 3.07 -20.25 3.38
C ALA A 131 2.43 -21.50 2.76
N ALA A 132 1.85 -22.33 3.63
CA ALA A 132 1.14 -23.57 3.27
C ALA A 132 2.00 -24.46 2.36
N TYR A 133 1.49 -24.81 1.17
CA TYR A 133 2.19 -25.67 0.22
C TYR A 133 3.47 -25.04 -0.38
N ARG A 134 3.74 -23.75 -0.13
CA ARG A 134 4.95 -23.04 -0.57
C ARG A 134 5.84 -22.60 0.59
N ASP A 135 5.71 -23.21 1.76
CA ASP A 135 6.52 -22.94 2.96
C ASP A 135 8.04 -23.03 2.73
N ASN A 136 8.48 -23.93 1.84
CA ASN A 136 9.88 -24.13 1.49
C ASN A 136 10.36 -23.24 0.34
N PHE A 137 9.50 -22.35 -0.18
CA PHE A 137 9.86 -21.44 -1.26
C PHE A 137 10.32 -20.12 -0.67
N ILE A 138 11.49 -19.65 -1.10
CA ILE A 138 12.05 -18.39 -0.64
C ILE A 138 11.63 -17.27 -1.58
N TYR A 139 11.05 -16.22 -1.03
CA TYR A 139 10.62 -15.03 -1.74
C TYR A 139 11.54 -13.87 -1.41
N LEU A 140 11.81 -13.04 -2.41
CA LEU A 140 12.55 -11.80 -2.25
C LEU A 140 11.53 -10.66 -2.17
N GLY A 141 11.56 -9.89 -1.09
CA GLY A 141 10.62 -8.80 -0.85
C GLY A 141 11.29 -7.47 -0.49
N ARG A 142 10.57 -6.38 -0.74
CA ARG A 142 10.94 -5.02 -0.36
C ARG A 142 10.23 -4.65 0.94
N ARG A 143 10.98 -4.13 1.91
CA ARG A 143 10.47 -3.77 3.23
C ARG A 143 9.50 -2.61 3.16
N LEU A 144 8.59 -2.59 4.11
CA LEU A 144 7.77 -1.45 4.46
C LEU A 144 8.26 -0.87 5.79
N ARG A 145 8.15 0.45 5.93
CA ARG A 145 8.31 1.16 7.20
C ARG A 145 6.97 1.72 7.66
N ASN A 146 6.89 2.10 8.93
CA ASN A 146 5.70 2.71 9.53
C ASN A 146 4.42 1.87 9.36
N VAL A 147 4.56 0.53 9.48
CA VAL A 147 3.48 -0.39 9.18
C VAL A 147 2.30 -0.24 10.14
N LYS A 148 1.09 -0.13 9.58
CA LYS A 148 -0.18 -0.04 10.33
C LYS A 148 -1.11 -1.18 9.90
N PHE A 149 -1.90 -1.66 10.85
CA PHE A 149 -2.93 -2.66 10.60
C PHE A 149 -4.30 -2.05 10.83
N LEU A 150 -5.15 -2.13 9.82
CA LEU A 150 -6.48 -1.52 9.88
C LEU A 150 -7.55 -2.56 9.56
N PRO A 151 -8.65 -2.62 10.35
CA PRO A 151 -9.74 -3.54 10.08
C PRO A 151 -10.31 -3.27 8.69
N MET A 152 -10.36 -4.28 7.83
CA MET A 152 -10.86 -4.14 6.46
C MET A 152 -12.28 -3.57 6.45
N ARG A 153 -13.15 -3.99 7.38
CA ARG A 153 -14.52 -3.46 7.55
C ARG A 153 -14.64 -1.94 7.78
N LYS A 154 -13.57 -1.26 8.20
CA LYS A 154 -13.56 0.19 8.44
C LYS A 154 -13.11 0.97 7.20
N LEU A 155 -12.60 0.29 6.17
CA LEU A 155 -12.12 0.94 4.96
C LEU A 155 -13.29 1.23 4.00
N ASP A 156 -13.17 2.31 3.25
CA ASP A 156 -14.13 2.66 2.20
C ASP A 156 -14.27 1.50 1.18
N PRO A 157 -15.49 1.12 0.78
CA PRO A 157 -15.71 0.05 -0.20
C PRO A 157 -14.95 0.21 -1.51
N ALA A 158 -14.62 1.43 -1.93
CA ALA A 158 -13.83 1.71 -3.12
C ALA A 158 -12.42 1.07 -3.08
N PHE A 159 -11.88 0.79 -1.88
CA PHE A 159 -10.61 0.09 -1.74
C PHE A 159 -10.68 -1.38 -2.18
N PHE A 160 -11.88 -1.97 -2.24
CA PHE A 160 -12.05 -3.41 -2.48
C PHE A 160 -12.25 -3.77 -3.95
N ASP A 161 -12.63 -2.83 -4.81
CA ASP A 161 -12.80 -3.09 -6.25
C ASP A 161 -11.54 -3.68 -6.90
N PRO A 162 -10.32 -3.20 -6.60
CA PRO A 162 -9.10 -3.79 -7.13
C PRO A 162 -8.85 -5.22 -6.65
N MET A 163 -9.36 -5.63 -5.48
CA MET A 163 -9.17 -6.99 -4.98
C MET A 163 -9.82 -8.05 -5.86
N ARG A 164 -10.85 -7.67 -6.64
CA ARG A 164 -11.52 -8.53 -7.63
C ARG A 164 -10.70 -8.69 -8.92
N LYS A 165 -9.77 -7.78 -9.19
CA LYS A 165 -8.91 -7.83 -10.38
C LYS A 165 -7.79 -8.86 -10.20
N ARG A 166 -7.30 -9.39 -11.31
CA ARG A 166 -6.19 -10.36 -11.34
C ARG A 166 -4.81 -9.71 -11.34
N ASN A 167 -4.73 -8.38 -11.20
CA ASN A 167 -3.46 -7.65 -11.17
C ASN A 167 -2.80 -7.81 -9.80
N TRP A 168 -1.46 -7.80 -9.77
CA TRP A 168 -0.67 -7.86 -8.54
C TRP A 168 -0.54 -6.49 -7.88
N THR A 169 -0.39 -5.46 -8.70
CA THR A 169 -0.32 -4.06 -8.31
C THR A 169 -1.55 -3.34 -8.86
N PHE A 170 -2.02 -2.35 -8.11
CA PHE A 170 -3.06 -1.44 -8.55
C PHE A 170 -2.81 -0.07 -7.95
N GLU A 171 -2.69 0.93 -8.82
CA GLU A 171 -2.61 2.33 -8.44
C GLU A 171 -4.03 2.87 -8.22
N TYR A 172 -4.26 3.51 -7.08
CA TYR A 172 -5.52 4.17 -6.78
C TYR A 172 -5.59 5.51 -7.52
N ALA A 173 -6.78 5.87 -8.00
CA ALA A 173 -7.02 7.17 -8.61
C ALA A 173 -7.24 8.24 -7.53
N ALA A 174 -7.27 9.51 -7.93
CA ALA A 174 -7.24 10.68 -7.05
C ALA A 174 -8.07 10.54 -5.75
N ARG A 175 -9.38 10.23 -5.86
CA ARG A 175 -10.27 10.14 -4.70
C ARG A 175 -9.84 9.03 -3.73
N GLU A 176 -9.55 7.84 -4.27
CA GLU A 176 -9.13 6.69 -3.47
C GLU A 176 -7.75 6.90 -2.86
N THR A 177 -6.87 7.65 -3.53
CA THR A 177 -5.55 8.05 -3.00
C THR A 177 -5.70 9.00 -1.82
N ASP A 178 -6.58 10.01 -1.89
CA ASP A 178 -6.88 10.89 -0.76
C ASP A 178 -7.40 10.10 0.44
N LEU A 179 -8.33 9.16 0.21
CA LEU A 179 -8.85 8.28 1.26
C LEU A 179 -7.73 7.40 1.85
N LEU A 180 -6.79 6.95 1.01
CA LEU A 180 -5.69 6.09 1.44
C LEU A 180 -4.76 6.84 2.38
N TYR A 181 -4.39 8.07 2.00
CA TYR A 181 -3.56 8.94 2.80
C TYR A 181 -4.24 9.35 4.09
N ARG A 182 -5.53 9.67 4.07
CA ARG A 182 -6.31 9.93 5.29
C ARG A 182 -6.24 8.75 6.23
N GLN A 183 -6.53 7.57 5.72
CA GLN A 183 -6.58 6.37 6.53
C GLN A 183 -5.20 5.97 7.10
N TYR A 184 -4.13 6.30 6.38
CA TYR A 184 -2.77 5.95 6.77
C TYR A 184 -2.09 7.01 7.65
N TYR A 185 -2.17 8.30 7.31
CA TYR A 185 -1.53 9.39 8.05
C TYR A 185 -2.44 9.98 9.13
N GLY A 186 -3.77 9.86 9.00
CA GLY A 186 -4.73 10.64 9.78
C GLY A 186 -4.77 12.05 9.20
N ASP A 187 -4.00 12.95 9.80
CA ASP A 187 -3.75 14.32 9.32
C ASP A 187 -2.67 14.34 8.25
N PHE A 188 -2.96 14.92 7.10
CA PHE A 188 -1.95 15.11 6.05
C PHE A 188 -2.25 16.36 5.22
N GLU A 189 -1.18 16.96 4.73
CA GLU A 189 -1.22 18.02 3.73
C GLU A 189 -0.66 17.47 2.42
N ILE A 190 -1.40 17.62 1.32
CA ILE A 190 -0.84 17.45 -0.02
C ILE A 190 -0.31 18.82 -0.43
N LEU A 191 1.02 18.96 -0.46
CA LEU A 191 1.75 20.17 -0.80
C LEU A 191 1.03 21.02 -1.85
N ARG A 192 0.62 22.23 -1.44
CA ARG A 192 -0.01 23.29 -2.26
C ARG A 192 -1.42 23.00 -2.80
N GLN A 193 -2.13 21.99 -2.28
CA GLN A 193 -3.48 21.67 -2.78
C GLN A 193 -4.53 21.47 -1.69
N LYS A 194 -4.17 20.93 -0.52
CA LYS A 194 -5.18 20.61 0.51
C LYS A 194 -4.55 20.43 1.89
N VAL A 195 -5.02 21.18 2.87
CA VAL A 195 -4.80 20.91 4.30
C VAL A 195 -6.00 20.10 4.80
N MET A 196 -5.73 18.95 5.43
CA MET A 196 -6.77 18.13 6.06
C MET A 196 -6.46 17.89 7.53
N THR A 197 -7.48 18.07 8.37
CA THR A 197 -7.43 17.85 9.82
C THR A 197 -8.57 16.92 10.23
N GLU A 198 -8.23 15.83 10.90
CA GLU A 198 -9.12 14.86 11.53
C GLU A 198 -9.28 15.21 13.01
N ILE A 199 -10.53 15.36 13.43
CA ILE A 199 -10.87 15.62 14.83
C ILE A 199 -11.56 14.38 15.37
N GLU A 200 -10.82 13.56 16.12
CA GLU A 200 -11.38 12.39 16.78
C GLU A 200 -12.15 12.81 18.04
N VAL A 201 -13.49 12.73 17.97
CA VAL A 201 -14.34 12.98 19.15
C VAL A 201 -14.50 11.69 19.95
N THR A 202 -13.79 11.62 21.07
CA THR A 202 -13.76 10.43 21.95
C THR A 202 -15.02 10.25 22.82
N ARG A 203 -16.02 11.14 22.72
CA ARG A 203 -17.28 11.08 23.49
C ARG A 203 -18.45 10.64 22.61
N GLN A 204 -19.30 9.75 23.14
CA GLN A 204 -20.45 9.14 22.46
C GLN A 204 -21.52 10.11 21.92
N ARG A 205 -21.47 11.40 22.25
CA ARG A 205 -22.41 12.40 21.74
C ARG A 205 -21.67 13.70 21.44
N VAL A 206 -21.72 14.11 20.17
CA VAL A 206 -21.32 15.44 19.72
C VAL A 206 -22.56 16.33 19.80
N SER A 207 -22.51 17.40 20.60
CA SER A 207 -23.58 18.39 20.63
C SER A 207 -23.41 19.41 19.49
N GLY A 208 -24.49 20.12 19.11
CA GLY A 208 -24.39 21.20 18.13
C GLY A 208 -23.41 22.31 18.55
N THR A 209 -23.20 22.50 19.85
CA THR A 209 -22.21 23.42 20.40
C THR A 209 -20.78 22.94 20.12
N ASP A 210 -20.51 21.63 20.23
CA ASP A 210 -19.19 21.06 19.93
C ASP A 210 -18.85 21.22 18.44
N LEU A 211 -19.83 21.05 17.55
CA LEU A 211 -19.65 21.28 16.10
C LEU A 211 -19.33 22.74 15.79
N ASN A 212 -19.98 23.69 16.48
CA ASN A 212 -19.67 25.12 16.32
C ASN A 212 -18.27 25.47 16.81
N ILE A 213 -17.82 24.87 17.93
CA ILE A 213 -16.46 25.05 18.46
C ILE A 213 -15.43 24.50 17.47
N ILE A 214 -15.67 23.30 16.94
CA ILE A 214 -14.82 22.66 15.94
C ILE A 214 -14.73 23.52 14.67
N GLY A 215 -15.87 24.00 14.14
CA GLY A 215 -15.89 24.88 12.97
C GLY A 215 -15.15 26.19 13.21
N THR A 216 -15.31 26.78 14.39
CA THR A 216 -14.60 28.02 14.78
C THR A 216 -13.09 27.81 14.86
N LEU A 217 -12.65 26.70 15.48
CA LEU A 217 -11.23 26.36 15.56
C LEU A 217 -10.61 26.10 14.19
N THR A 218 -11.36 25.43 13.30
CA THR A 218 -10.90 25.13 11.94
C THR A 218 -10.70 26.43 11.15
N ASN A 219 -11.72 27.29 11.12
CA ASN A 219 -11.62 28.59 10.44
C ASN A 219 -10.48 29.46 11.00
N LEU A 220 -10.17 29.32 12.30
CA LEU A 220 -9.09 30.07 12.94
C LEU A 220 -7.73 29.59 12.45
N ILE A 221 -7.54 28.27 12.38
CA ILE A 221 -6.34 27.65 11.83
C ILE A 221 -6.16 28.08 10.36
N ASP A 222 -7.22 27.99 9.55
CA ASP A 222 -7.18 28.34 8.13
C ASP A 222 -6.79 29.80 7.89
N GLN A 223 -7.47 30.72 8.57
CA GLN A 223 -7.22 32.15 8.42
C GLN A 223 -5.83 32.53 8.96
N THR A 224 -5.34 31.84 9.99
CA THR A 224 -3.98 32.05 10.50
C THR A 224 -2.95 31.57 9.49
N LEU A 225 -3.10 30.37 8.94
CA LEU A 225 -2.19 29.82 7.91
C LEU A 225 -2.17 30.70 6.65
N ALA A 226 -3.34 31.09 6.13
CA ALA A 226 -3.44 31.95 4.96
C ALA A 226 -2.82 33.35 5.16
N ARG A 227 -2.79 33.85 6.41
CA ARG A 227 -2.13 35.11 6.75
C ARG A 227 -0.62 34.95 6.91
N VAL A 228 -0.16 33.84 7.52
CA VAL A 228 1.27 33.50 7.58
C VAL A 228 1.87 33.39 6.17
N GLU A 229 1.18 32.72 5.24
CA GLU A 229 1.64 32.59 3.84
C GLU A 229 1.73 33.94 3.11
N ARG A 230 0.84 34.88 3.43
CA ARG A 230 0.85 36.25 2.88
C ARG A 230 1.87 37.18 3.55
N GLY A 231 2.55 36.72 4.61
CA GLY A 231 3.49 37.53 5.39
C GLY A 231 2.83 38.49 6.38
N ASP A 232 1.55 38.29 6.69
CA ASP A 232 0.84 39.11 7.67
C ASP A 232 1.25 38.73 9.10
N HIS A 233 1.37 39.74 9.96
CA HIS A 233 1.70 39.57 11.39
C HIS A 233 0.49 39.76 12.32
N GLN A 234 -0.69 40.04 11.76
CA GLN A 234 -1.94 40.14 12.52
C GLN A 234 -2.75 38.86 12.33
N TYR A 235 -2.73 38.01 13.34
CA TYR A 235 -3.49 36.76 13.35
C TYR A 235 -4.90 37.01 13.91
N PRO A 236 -5.94 36.39 13.34
CA PRO A 236 -7.29 36.51 13.85
C PRO A 236 -7.39 35.85 15.23
N THR A 237 -8.27 36.38 16.08
CA THR A 237 -8.63 35.77 17.36
C THR A 237 -9.82 34.82 17.18
N ILE A 238 -10.07 33.95 18.16
CA ILE A 238 -11.27 33.09 18.17
C ILE A 238 -12.55 33.93 17.97
N GLN A 239 -12.64 35.10 18.61
CA GLN A 239 -13.80 35.98 18.47
C GLN A 239 -13.96 36.50 17.05
N ASP A 240 -12.87 36.87 16.38
CA ASP A 240 -12.92 37.38 15.01
C ASP A 240 -13.47 36.32 14.06
N VAL A 241 -13.10 35.06 14.28
CA VAL A 241 -13.39 33.94 13.38
C VAL A 241 -14.83 33.44 13.50
N VAL A 242 -15.44 33.51 14.69
CA VAL A 242 -16.86 33.13 14.90
C VAL A 242 -17.81 33.91 13.98
N PHE A 243 -17.43 35.14 13.61
CA PHE A 243 -18.26 36.05 12.80
C PHE A 243 -17.73 36.23 11.36
N MET A 244 -16.65 35.56 10.98
CA MET A 244 -16.15 35.60 9.60
C MET A 244 -16.98 34.68 8.70
N HIS A 245 -17.34 35.19 7.52
CA HIS A 245 -17.88 34.34 6.46
C HIS A 245 -16.75 33.44 5.95
N PRO A 246 -16.96 32.11 5.87
CA PRO A 246 -15.97 31.22 5.28
C PRO A 246 -15.73 31.66 3.84
N GLU A 247 -14.46 31.83 3.46
CA GLU A 247 -14.13 32.10 2.06
C GLU A 247 -14.57 30.92 1.19
N PRO A 248 -15.02 31.17 -0.06
CA PRO A 248 -15.55 30.12 -0.94
C PRO A 248 -14.52 29.05 -1.35
N GLN A 249 -13.24 29.21 -0.97
CA GLN A 249 -12.15 28.27 -1.21
C GLN A 249 -11.45 27.79 0.07
N GLY A 250 -12.14 27.82 1.21
CA GLY A 250 -11.64 27.22 2.45
C GLY A 250 -11.54 25.69 2.38
N PRO A 251 -10.69 25.04 3.22
CA PRO A 251 -10.59 23.59 3.26
C PRO A 251 -11.93 22.97 3.66
N VAL A 252 -12.24 21.83 3.02
CA VAL A 252 -13.49 21.11 3.21
C VAL A 252 -13.30 20.08 4.32
N LEU A 253 -13.93 20.32 5.47
CA LEU A 253 -13.91 19.39 6.59
C LEU A 253 -14.84 18.20 6.32
N HIS A 254 -14.27 17.00 6.23
CA HIS A 254 -15.02 15.76 6.15
C HIS A 254 -15.09 15.09 7.53
N ALA A 255 -16.08 15.47 8.34
CA ALA A 255 -16.39 14.77 9.59
C ALA A 255 -17.23 13.52 9.30
N ASP A 256 -16.73 12.34 9.67
CA ASP A 256 -17.54 11.12 9.71
C ASP A 256 -18.29 11.10 11.04
N ILE A 257 -19.53 11.60 11.04
CA ILE A 257 -20.38 11.61 12.23
C ILE A 257 -21.04 10.24 12.34
N GLY A 258 -20.34 9.32 12.99
CA GLY A 258 -20.93 8.05 13.43
C GLY A 258 -22.03 8.32 14.46
N SER A 259 -23.28 8.44 14.02
CA SER A 259 -24.44 8.29 14.90
C SER A 259 -24.68 6.79 15.13
N PRO A 260 -24.99 6.35 16.36
CA PRO A 260 -25.56 5.02 16.58
C PRO A 260 -26.91 4.86 15.86
#